data_AF-A0A957M9P2-F1
#
_entry.id   AF-A0A957M9P2-F1
#
_cell.length_a   1.000
_cell.length_b   1.000
_cell.length_c   1.000
_cell.angle_alpha   90.00
_cell.angle_beta   90.00
_cell.angle_gamma   90.00
#
_symmetry.space_group_name_H-M   'P 1'
#
loop_
_entity.id
_entity.type
_entity.pdbx_description
1 polymer ?
#
loop_
_entity_poly.entity_id
_entity_poly.type
_entity_poly.pdbx_seq_one_letter_code
_entity_poly.pdbx_strand_id
1 'polypeptide(L)' 'MNTRRVIQLSLVHVGVSLTVVPITGTLNRIMIADMGMPAVLVGMLVALPYLLSPLQVFVGNWSDRHPVWG' A
#
# COMPACT_ATOMS: atom_id res chain seq x y z
N MET A 1 -20.33 13.31 -9.58
CA MET A 1 -19.98 12.08 -8.86
C MET A 1 -21.09 11.73 -7.89
N ASN A 2 -21.56 10.47 -7.87
CA ASN A 2 -22.60 10.04 -6.93
C ASN A 2 -21.97 9.91 -5.53
N THR A 3 -22.43 10.68 -4.55
CA THR A 3 -21.88 10.71 -3.17
C THR A 3 -21.83 9.33 -2.53
N ARG A 4 -22.80 8.46 -2.84
CA ARG A 4 -22.80 7.06 -2.40
C ARG A 4 -21.56 6.27 -2.84
N ARG A 5 -21.13 6.41 -4.09
CA ARG A 5 -19.94 5.70 -4.61
C ARG A 5 -18.65 6.20 -3.96
N VAL A 6 -18.56 7.50 -3.71
CA VAL A 6 -17.42 8.09 -3.01
C VAL A 6 -17.31 7.51 -1.61
N ILE A 7 -18.42 7.45 -0.86
CA ILE A 7 -18.44 6.86 0.48
C ILE A 7 -17.99 5.39 0.46
N GLN A 8 -18.48 4.59 -0.49
CA GLN A 8 -18.08 3.18 -0.61
C GLN A 8 -16.58 3.00 -0.87
N LEU A 9 -16.03 3.75 -1.83
CA LEU A 9 -14.59 3.69 -2.14
C LEU A 9 -13.74 4.20 -0.96
N SER A 10 -14.18 5.25 -0.28
CA SER A 10 -13.50 5.78 0.91
C SER A 10 -13.49 4.77 2.06
N LEU A 11 -14.57 4.02 2.29
CA LEU A 11 -14.59 2.99 3.34
C LEU A 11 -13.57 1.87 3.05
N VAL A 12 -13.45 1.44 1.79
CA VAL A 12 -12.44 0.47 1.38
C VAL A 12 -11.03 1.03 1.62
N HIS A 13 -10.79 2.28 1.22
CA HIS A 13 -9.51 2.94 1.42
C HIS A 13 -9.14 3.10 2.91
N VAL A 14 -10.11 3.44 3.76
CA VAL A 14 -9.92 3.52 5.22
C VAL A 14 -9.54 2.16 5.79
N GLY A 15 -10.22 1.08 5.40
CA GLY A 15 -9.90 -0.28 5.87
C GLY A 15 -8.48 -0.72 5.50
N VAL A 16 -8.06 -0.44 4.26
CA VAL A 16 -6.68 -0.71 3.82
C VAL A 16 -5.69 0.12 4.64
N SER A 17 -5.97 1.41 4.82
CA SER A 17 -5.07 2.32 5.56
C SER A 17 -4.91 1.93 7.03
N LEU A 18 -6.00 1.52 7.69
CA LEU A 18 -5.97 1.04 9.08
C LEU A 18 -5.06 -0.18 9.27
N THR A 19 -4.87 -1.00 8.23
CA THR A 19 -3.98 -2.16 8.26
C THR A 19 -2.54 -1.76 7.97
N VAL A 20 -2.32 -0.93 6.94
CA VAL A 20 -0.97 -0.61 6.46
C VAL A 20 -0.20 0.30 7.41
N VAL A 21 -0.85 1.29 8.03
CA VAL A 21 -0.21 2.28 8.91
C VAL A 21 0.50 1.64 10.11
N PRO A 22 -0.13 0.78 10.94
CA PRO A 22 0.55 0.14 12.06
C PRO A 22 1.64 -0.84 11.61
N ILE A 23 1.44 -1.55 10.49
CA ILE A 23 2.46 -2.48 9.96
C ILE A 23 3.71 -1.70 9.54
N THR A 24 3.56 -0.64 8.75
CA THR A 24 4.72 0.17 8.33
C THR A 24 5.39 0.89 9.50
N GLY A 25 4.62 1.38 10.48
CA GLY A 25 5.17 1.98 11.71
C GLY A 25 5.95 1.00 12.58
N THR A 26 5.39 -0.19 12.82
CA THR A 26 6.06 -1.24 13.62
C THR A 26 7.31 -1.76 12.91
N LEU A 27 7.22 -2.03 11.60
CA LEU A 27 8.37 -2.44 10.81
C LEU A 27 9.46 -1.37 10.81
N ASN A 28 9.15 -0.10 10.57
CA ASN A 28 10.16 0.97 10.59
C ASN A 28 10.89 1.03 11.93
N ARG A 29 10.16 0.94 13.05
CA ARG A 29 10.75 0.91 14.38
C ARG A 29 11.64 -0.32 14.58
N ILE A 30 11.12 -1.51 14.30
CA ILE A 30 11.85 -2.78 14.51
C ILE A 30 13.13 -2.78 13.66
N MET A 31 13.02 -2.37 12.40
CA MET A 31 14.12 -2.33 11.45
C MET A 31 15.24 -1.38 11.89
N ILE A 32 14.91 -0.17 12.33
CA ILE A 32 15.91 0.85 12.68
C ILE A 32 16.37 0.73 14.13
N ALA A 33 15.44 0.68 15.07
CA ALA A 33 15.74 0.73 16.50
C ALA A 33 16.14 -0.63 17.08
N ASP A 34 15.46 -1.70 16.70
CA ASP A 34 15.67 -3.02 17.30
C ASP A 34 16.75 -3.83 16.53
N MET A 35 16.74 -3.78 15.19
CA MET A 35 17.69 -4.49 14.32
C MET A 35 18.91 -3.66 13.90
N GLY A 36 18.94 -2.36 14.21
CA GLY A 36 20.07 -1.47 13.91
C GLY A 36 20.30 -1.23 12.42
N MET A 37 19.31 -1.42 11.54
CA MET A 37 19.49 -1.20 10.11
C MET A 37 19.61 0.29 9.77
N PRO A 38 20.44 0.67 8.78
CA PRO A 38 20.59 2.07 8.38
C PRO A 38 19.27 2.68 7.92
N ALA A 39 18.91 3.85 8.46
CA ALA A 39 17.66 4.54 8.11
C ALA A 39 17.55 4.84 6.60
N VAL A 40 18.67 5.03 5.90
CA VAL A 40 18.71 5.22 4.44
C VAL A 40 18.22 3.98 3.70
N LEU A 41 18.65 2.78 4.12
CA LEU A 41 18.22 1.52 3.53
C LEU A 41 16.72 1.29 3.75
N VAL A 42 16.26 1.48 4.99
CA VAL A 42 14.84 1.34 5.34
C VAL A 42 13.99 2.35 4.56
N GLY A 43 14.45 3.60 4.44
CA GLY A 43 13.80 4.63 3.65
C GLY A 43 13.67 4.26 2.16
N MET A 44 14.70 3.66 1.56
CA MET A 44 14.60 3.16 0.18
C MET A 44 13.57 2.03 0.03
N LEU A 45 13.51 1.11 1.00
CA LEU A 45 12.51 0.02 0.99
C LEU A 45 11.09 0.56 1.14
N VAL A 46 10.87 1.55 2.02
CA VAL A 46 9.58 2.22 2.21
C VAL A 46 9.17 3.04 0.98
N ALA A 47 10.14 3.59 0.24
CA ALA A 47 9.88 4.33 -1.00
C ALA A 47 9.49 3.41 -2.18
N LEU A 48 9.81 2.11 -2.11
CA LEU A 48 9.64 1.17 -3.21
C LEU A 48 8.20 1.10 -3.76
N PRO A 49 7.11 1.03 -2.95
CA PRO A 49 5.75 0.99 -3.47
C PRO A 49 5.37 2.25 -4.26
N TYR A 50 5.95 3.40 -3.91
CA TYR A 50 5.73 4.65 -4.63
C TYR A 50 6.48 4.67 -5.96
N LEU A 51 7.71 4.16 -5.97
CA LEU A 51 8.50 3.97 -7.21
C LEU A 51 7.80 3.01 -8.17
N LEU A 52 7.17 1.96 -7.62
CA LEU A 52 6.44 0.95 -8.37
C LEU A 52 4.97 1.34 -8.62
N SER A 53 4.53 2.56 -8.28
CA SER A 53 3.15 3.00 -8.49
C SER A 53 2.64 2.85 -9.94
N PRO A 54 3.44 3.04 -11.01
CA PRO A 54 2.97 2.81 -12.38
C PRO A 54 2.59 1.34 -12.65
N LEU A 55 3.24 0.39 -11.96
CA LEU A 55 2.91 -1.02 -12.08
C LEU A 55 1.51 -1.33 -11.55
N GLN A 56 1.00 -0.55 -10.59
CA GLN A 56 -0.35 -0.73 -10.06
C GLN A 56 -1.41 -0.52 -11.15
N VAL A 57 -1.17 0.39 -12.11
CA VAL A 57 -2.05 0.61 -13.26
C VAL A 57 -2.03 -0.60 -14.20
N PHE A 58 -0.85 -1.16 -14.46
CA PHE A 58 -0.71 -2.35 -15.29
C PHE A 58 -1.41 -3.56 -14.65
N VAL A 59 -1.17 -3.79 -13.36
CA VAL A 59 -1.78 -4.88 -12.58
C VAL A 59 -3.30 -4.72 -12.53
N GLY A 60 -3.82 -3.51 -12.33
CA GLY A 60 -5.26 -3.22 -12.38
C GLY A 60 -5.87 -3.59 -13.73
N ASN A 61 -5.27 -3.13 -14.83
CA ASN A 61 -5.73 -3.47 -16.18
C ASN A 61 -5.64 -4.99 -16.48
N TRP A 62 -4.67 -5.70 -15.91
CA TRP A 62 -4.60 -7.16 -16.04
C TRP A 62 -5.70 -7.86 -15.24
N SER A 63 -5.94 -7.42 -14.00
CA SER A 63 -7.00 -7.94 -13.11
C SER A 63 -8.39 -7.77 -13.70
N ASP A 64 -8.64 -6.67 -14.40
CA ASP A 64 -9.94 -6.41 -15.06
C ASP A 64 -10.17 -7.32 -16.28
N ARG A 65 -9.10 -7.79 -16.93
CA ARG A 65 -9.16 -8.67 -18.12
C ARG A 65 -9.16 -10.16 -17.78
N HIS A 66 -8.66 -10.54 -16.61
CA HIS A 66 -8.56 -11.93 -16.17
C HIS A 66 -9.24 -12.12 -14.80
N PRO A 67 -10.58 -12.03 -14.73
CA PRO A 67 -11.28 -12.36 -13.51
C PRO A 67 -11.06 -13.84 -13.19
N VAL A 68 -10.45 -14.11 -12.03
CA VAL A 68 -10.05 -15.47 -11.60
C VAL A 68 -11.25 -16.34 -11.22
N TRP A 69 -12.39 -15.70 -10.92
CA TRP A 69 -13.66 -16.32 -10.53
C TRP A 69 -14.86 -15.69 -11.26
N GLY A 70 -14.63 -15.19 -12.48
CA GLY A 70 -15.65 -14.59 -13.34
C GLY A 70 -16.34 -15.60 -14.25
#